data_AF-A0A7X2TAI8-F1
#
_entry.id   AF-A0A7X2TAI8-F1
#
_cell.length_a   1.000
_cell.length_b   1.000
_cell.length_c   1.000
_cell.angle_alpha   90.00
_cell.angle_beta   90.00
_cell.angle_gamma   90.00
#
_symmetry.space_group_name_H-M   'P 1'
#
loop_
_entity.id
_entity.type
_entity.pdbx_description
1 polymer ?
#
loop_
_entity_poly.entity_id
_entity_poly.type
_entity_poly.pdbx_seq_one_letter_code
_entity_poly.pdbx_strand_id
1 'polypeptide(L)'
;MSQNNTARRDGRSWQAMPIGIALLMTVFIAVCLTVLSVGAYVTAKEDNRRAQRHAARQTAYQNAANQAEQVCAQLDRGVAPAVAGASWHPSTQTVTVKMKTGGTLKAGVSAVSGRHRITWMQVVPAARGGAGDDPTVSGLQ
;
A
#
# COMPACT_ATOMS: atom_id res chain seq x y z
N MET A 1 85.42 21.54 -38.09
CA MET A 1 84.69 21.94 -36.87
C MET A 1 83.31 21.31 -36.90
N SER A 2 83.08 20.25 -36.12
CA SER A 2 81.76 19.64 -35.91
C SER A 2 81.25 20.13 -34.56
N GLN A 3 80.16 20.91 -34.55
CA GLN A 3 79.49 21.34 -33.32
C GLN A 3 78.04 20.85 -33.32
N ASN A 4 77.85 19.78 -32.56
CA ASN A 4 76.70 19.44 -31.73
C ASN A 4 75.61 20.52 -31.62
N ASN A 5 74.37 20.15 -31.95
CA ASN A 5 73.23 20.67 -31.18
C ASN A 5 72.11 19.63 -31.08
N THR A 6 72.28 18.71 -30.12
CA THR A 6 71.21 17.95 -29.48
C THR A 6 70.34 18.90 -28.66
N ALA A 7 69.37 19.55 -29.30
CA ALA A 7 68.35 20.34 -28.62
C ALA A 7 67.04 19.55 -28.54
N ARG A 8 66.91 18.84 -27.43
CA ARG A 8 65.67 18.48 -26.71
C ARG A 8 64.42 18.24 -27.57
N ARG A 9 64.10 16.96 -27.79
CA ARG A 9 62.71 16.50 -27.78
C ARG A 9 62.14 16.70 -26.37
N ASP A 10 61.80 17.94 -26.02
CA ASP A 10 61.04 18.21 -24.81
C ASP A 10 59.62 17.72 -25.05
N GLY A 11 59.35 16.54 -24.48
CA GLY A 11 58.05 15.93 -24.38
C GLY A 11 57.08 16.87 -23.67
N ARG A 12 56.27 17.55 -24.46
CA ARG A 12 54.97 18.02 -24.02
C ARG A 12 53.94 17.51 -25.01
N SER A 13 53.73 16.19 -24.98
CA SER A 13 52.38 15.69 -25.18
C SER A 13 51.56 16.32 -24.06
N TRP A 14 50.99 17.50 -24.32
CA TRP A 14 49.73 17.87 -23.71
C TRP A 14 48.79 16.73 -24.05
N GLN A 15 48.77 15.75 -23.16
CA GLN A 15 47.64 14.88 -22.99
C GLN A 15 46.50 15.85 -22.77
N ALA A 16 45.78 16.15 -23.86
CA ALA A 16 44.45 16.66 -23.83
C ALA A 16 43.62 15.57 -23.14
N MET A 17 43.83 15.44 -21.83
CA MET A 17 42.91 14.74 -20.95
C MET A 17 41.56 15.40 -21.24
N PRO A 18 40.51 14.63 -21.53
CA PRO A 18 39.23 15.20 -21.89
C PRO A 18 38.57 15.76 -20.62
N ILE A 19 39.10 16.87 -20.11
CA ILE A 19 38.61 17.60 -18.92
C ILE A 19 37.13 17.95 -19.12
N GLY A 20 36.71 18.18 -20.38
CA GLY A 20 35.31 18.36 -20.74
C GLY A 20 34.43 17.13 -20.52
N ILE A 21 34.90 15.91 -20.82
CA ILE A 21 34.10 14.68 -20.64
C ILE A 21 33.94 14.34 -19.16
N ALA A 22 35.01 14.48 -18.36
CA ALA A 22 34.91 14.26 -16.91
C ALA A 22 33.92 15.23 -16.25
N LEU A 23 33.93 16.50 -16.65
CA LEU A 23 32.98 17.49 -16.18
C LEU A 23 31.54 17.15 -16.62
N LEU A 24 31.34 16.79 -17.88
CA LEU A 24 30.02 16.39 -18.41
C LEU A 24 29.46 15.16 -17.71
N MET A 25 30.30 14.14 -17.46
CA MET A 25 29.91 12.94 -16.71
C MET A 25 29.54 13.28 -15.28
N THR A 26 30.26 14.20 -14.63
CA THR A 26 29.97 14.61 -13.25
C THR A 26 28.62 15.33 -13.15
N VAL A 27 28.35 16.25 -14.07
CA VAL A 27 27.05 16.94 -14.14
C VAL A 27 25.93 15.97 -14.48
N PHE A 28 26.15 15.05 -15.41
CA PHE A 28 25.18 14.01 -15.78
C PHE A 28 24.84 13.12 -14.58
N ILE A 29 25.84 12.63 -13.85
CA ILE A 29 25.65 11.84 -12.63
C ILE A 29 24.91 12.65 -11.57
N ALA A 30 25.26 13.93 -11.37
CA ALA A 30 24.57 14.79 -10.40
C ALA A 30 23.09 14.99 -10.74
N VAL A 31 22.75 15.20 -12.02
CA VAL A 31 21.35 15.30 -12.48
C VAL A 31 20.64 13.97 -12.31
N CYS A 32 21.25 12.85 -12.73
CA CYS A 32 20.69 11.51 -12.54
C CYS A 32 20.41 11.20 -11.07
N LEU A 33 21.37 11.48 -10.16
CA LEU A 33 21.19 11.29 -8.72
C LEU A 33 20.07 12.17 -8.17
N THR A 34 19.95 13.40 -8.64
CA THR A 34 18.88 14.32 -8.22
C THR A 34 17.51 13.79 -8.65
N VAL A 35 17.36 13.38 -9.92
CA VAL A 35 16.10 12.82 -10.45
C VAL A 35 15.74 11.51 -9.76
N LEU A 36 16.71 10.61 -9.58
CA LEU A 36 16.49 9.34 -8.88
C LEU A 36 16.16 9.55 -7.40
N SER A 37 16.78 10.52 -6.73
CA SER A 37 16.49 10.83 -5.32
C SER A 37 15.11 11.44 -5.13
N VAL A 38 14.71 12.38 -5.99
CA VAL A 38 13.36 12.95 -5.97
C VAL A 38 12.32 11.90 -6.33
N GLY A 39 12.59 11.06 -7.34
CA GLY A 39 11.75 9.91 -7.69
C GLY A 39 11.58 8.94 -6.52
N ALA A 40 12.69 8.48 -5.93
CA ALA A 40 12.68 7.59 -4.77
C ALA A 40 11.97 8.22 -3.56
N TYR A 41 12.13 9.52 -3.32
CA TYR A 41 11.45 10.21 -2.23
C TYR A 41 9.93 10.32 -2.45
N VAL A 42 9.49 10.68 -3.66
CA VAL A 42 8.07 10.75 -4.01
C VAL A 42 7.46 9.35 -3.97
N THR A 43 8.11 8.36 -4.58
CA THR A 43 7.66 6.96 -4.56
C THR A 43 7.61 6.41 -3.13
N ALA A 44 8.62 6.63 -2.29
CA ALA A 44 8.60 6.17 -0.89
C ALA A 44 7.51 6.87 -0.07
N LYS A 45 7.23 8.15 -0.32
CA LYS A 45 6.16 8.88 0.37
C LYS A 45 4.77 8.39 -0.04
N GLU A 46 4.58 8.06 -1.31
CA GLU A 46 3.35 7.45 -1.80
C GLU A 46 3.19 6.01 -1.33
N ASP A 47 4.26 5.23 -1.36
CA ASP A 47 4.27 3.83 -0.93
C ASP A 47 4.04 3.73 0.59
N ASN A 48 4.66 4.59 1.40
CA ASN A 48 4.40 4.64 2.85
C ASN A 48 2.95 5.08 3.15
N ARG A 49 2.42 6.06 2.41
CA ARG A 49 1.00 6.44 2.54
C ARG A 49 0.04 5.32 2.12
N ARG A 50 0.37 4.55 1.09
CA ARG A 50 -0.40 3.38 0.66
C ARG A 50 -0.30 2.27 1.70
N ALA A 51 0.89 1.91 2.14
CA ALA A 51 1.15 0.88 3.15
C ALA A 51 0.42 1.18 4.48
N GLN A 52 0.48 2.42 4.98
CA GLN A 52 -0.26 2.83 6.18
C GLN A 52 -1.78 2.70 5.99
N ARG A 53 -2.32 3.07 4.82
CA ARG A 53 -3.75 2.90 4.51
C ARG A 53 -4.13 1.42 4.40
N HIS A 54 -3.29 0.58 3.82
CA HIS A 54 -3.51 -0.86 3.75
C HIS A 54 -3.49 -1.49 5.14
N ALA A 55 -2.51 -1.17 5.98
CA ALA A 55 -2.43 -1.65 7.35
C ALA A 55 -3.66 -1.20 8.17
N ALA A 56 -4.06 0.08 8.08
CA ALA A 56 -5.23 0.59 8.79
C ALA A 56 -6.53 -0.12 8.35
N ARG A 57 -6.69 -0.39 7.04
CA ARG A 57 -7.84 -1.15 6.50
C ARG A 57 -7.84 -2.59 6.99
N GLN A 58 -6.68 -3.25 6.99
CA GLN A 58 -6.55 -4.64 7.44
C GLN A 58 -6.86 -4.77 8.94
N THR A 59 -6.33 -3.87 9.76
CA THR A 59 -6.64 -3.83 11.20
C THR A 59 -8.12 -3.53 11.46
N ALA A 60 -8.72 -2.61 10.70
CA ALA A 60 -10.15 -2.32 10.81
C ALA A 60 -11.02 -3.53 10.41
N TYR A 61 -10.62 -4.25 9.36
CA TYR A 61 -11.30 -5.47 8.92
C TYR A 61 -11.18 -6.59 9.96
N GLN A 62 -9.98 -6.84 10.49
CA GLN A 62 -9.77 -7.87 11.52
C GLN A 62 -10.57 -7.57 12.79
N ASN A 63 -10.63 -6.32 13.22
CA ASN A 63 -11.46 -5.91 14.36
C ASN A 63 -12.96 -6.16 14.09
N ALA A 64 -13.43 -5.84 12.89
CA ALA A 64 -14.83 -6.07 12.52
C ALA A 64 -15.17 -7.56 12.39
N ALA A 65 -14.25 -8.38 11.87
CA ALA A 65 -14.40 -9.83 11.81
C ALA A 65 -14.45 -10.45 13.22
N ASN A 66 -13.57 -10.01 14.14
CA ASN A 66 -13.61 -10.47 15.54
C ASN A 66 -14.94 -10.12 16.22
N GLN A 67 -15.48 -8.92 15.97
CA GLN A 67 -16.82 -8.55 16.47
C GLN A 67 -17.93 -9.42 15.88
N ALA A 68 -17.85 -9.79 14.59
CA ALA A 68 -18.81 -10.71 13.98
C ALA A 68 -18.73 -12.13 14.57
N GLU A 69 -17.53 -12.62 14.86
CA GLU A 69 -17.33 -13.90 15.55
C GLU A 69 -17.87 -13.87 16.99
N GLN A 70 -17.71 -12.75 17.71
CA GLN A 70 -18.30 -12.59 19.03
C GLN A 70 -19.83 -12.64 18.99
N VAL A 71 -20.46 -12.10 17.95
CA VAL A 71 -21.91 -12.23 17.73
C VAL A 71 -22.27 -13.69 17.52
N CYS A 72 -21.55 -14.43 16.68
CA CYS A 72 -21.78 -15.86 16.47
C CYS A 72 -21.63 -16.66 17.79
N ALA A 73 -20.61 -16.36 18.59
CA ALA A 73 -20.41 -17.01 19.88
C ALA A 73 -21.52 -16.70 20.90
N GLN A 74 -22.11 -15.51 20.87
CA GLN A 74 -23.26 -15.16 21.71
C GLN A 74 -24.54 -15.89 21.24
N LEU A 75 -24.74 -15.99 19.92
CA LEU A 75 -25.84 -16.77 19.33
C LEU A 75 -25.72 -18.26 19.70
N ASP A 76 -24.51 -18.84 19.67
CA ASP A 76 -24.26 -20.23 20.09
C ASP A 76 -24.56 -20.49 21.57
N ARG A 77 -24.44 -19.45 22.41
CA ARG A 77 -24.80 -19.52 23.84
C ARG A 77 -26.29 -19.25 24.09
N GLY A 78 -27.07 -18.99 23.05
CA GLY A 78 -28.49 -18.64 23.17
C GLY A 78 -28.74 -17.24 23.75
N VAL A 79 -27.73 -16.36 23.73
CA VAL A 79 -27.82 -14.99 24.26
C VAL A 79 -28.08 -14.01 23.13
N ALA A 80 -28.96 -13.02 23.37
CA ALA A 80 -29.20 -11.94 22.42
C ALA A 80 -27.88 -11.18 22.13
N PRO A 81 -27.46 -11.03 20.87
CA PRO A 81 -26.17 -10.44 20.57
C PRO A 81 -26.09 -8.97 20.98
N ALA A 82 -25.13 -8.66 21.84
CA ALA A 82 -24.85 -7.32 22.35
C ALA A 82 -23.35 -7.05 22.25
N VAL A 83 -22.86 -6.87 21.02
CA VAL A 83 -21.46 -6.53 20.73
C VAL A 83 -21.40 -5.09 20.25
N ALA A 84 -20.57 -4.27 20.90
CA ALA A 84 -20.46 -2.84 20.60
C ALA A 84 -20.01 -2.61 19.15
N GLY A 85 -20.84 -1.92 18.37
CA GLY A 85 -20.56 -1.63 16.96
C GLY A 85 -21.00 -2.72 15.98
N ALA A 86 -21.57 -3.82 16.46
CA ALA A 86 -22.17 -4.88 15.65
C ALA A 86 -23.69 -4.96 15.86
N SER A 87 -24.40 -5.41 14.84
CA SER A 87 -25.86 -5.57 14.87
C SER A 87 -26.23 -6.88 14.18
N TRP A 88 -27.01 -7.71 14.88
CA TRP A 88 -27.52 -8.96 14.36
C TRP A 88 -28.89 -8.75 13.68
N HIS A 89 -29.04 -9.26 12.46
CA HIS A 89 -30.29 -9.23 11.71
C HIS A 89 -30.82 -10.67 11.55
N PRO A 90 -31.76 -11.12 12.39
CA PRO A 90 -32.24 -12.51 12.39
C PRO A 90 -33.02 -12.87 11.12
N SER A 91 -33.69 -11.90 10.47
CA SER A 91 -34.49 -12.13 9.25
C SER A 91 -33.62 -12.49 8.04
N THR A 92 -32.43 -11.89 7.94
CA THR A 92 -31.49 -12.12 6.83
C THR A 92 -30.32 -13.02 7.25
N GLN A 93 -30.26 -13.42 8.52
CA GLN A 93 -29.13 -14.15 9.11
C GLN A 93 -27.79 -13.45 8.86
N THR A 94 -27.77 -12.11 8.98
CA THR A 94 -26.57 -11.30 8.72
C THR A 94 -26.14 -10.50 9.94
N VAL A 95 -24.82 -10.44 10.18
CA VAL A 95 -24.20 -9.52 11.13
C VAL A 95 -23.67 -8.31 10.38
N THR A 96 -23.99 -7.12 10.88
CA THR A 96 -23.53 -5.84 10.34
C THR A 96 -22.60 -5.19 11.37
N VAL A 97 -21.37 -4.83 10.98
CA VAL A 97 -20.37 -4.25 11.88
C VAL A 97 -19.86 -2.94 11.32
N LYS A 98 -19.94 -1.86 12.09
CA LYS A 98 -19.38 -0.55 11.71
C LYS A 98 -17.87 -0.58 11.84
N MET A 99 -17.17 -0.34 10.73
CA MET A 99 -15.72 -0.24 10.70
C MET A 99 -15.28 1.19 11.05
N LYS A 100 -14.19 1.32 11.82
CA LYS A 100 -13.60 2.63 12.18
C LYS A 100 -13.20 3.48 10.97
N THR A 101 -12.92 2.85 9.83
CA THR A 101 -12.56 3.51 8.57
C THR A 101 -13.76 4.11 7.83
N GLY A 102 -14.95 4.12 8.43
CA GLY A 102 -16.17 4.67 7.82
C GLY A 102 -16.85 3.73 6.82
N GLY A 103 -16.63 2.42 6.94
CA GLY A 103 -17.34 1.39 6.16
C GLY A 103 -18.18 0.49 7.07
N THR A 104 -18.89 -0.46 6.48
CA THR A 104 -19.65 -1.47 7.22
C THR A 104 -19.30 -2.86 6.71
N LEU A 105 -18.87 -3.75 7.58
CA LEU A 105 -18.68 -5.16 7.26
C LEU A 105 -20.02 -5.88 7.44
N LYS A 106 -20.52 -6.51 6.37
CA LYS A 106 -21.64 -7.44 6.44
C LYS A 106 -21.10 -8.86 6.42
N ALA A 107 -21.58 -9.70 7.31
CA ALA A 107 -21.22 -11.12 7.37
C ALA A 107 -22.49 -11.96 7.35
N GLY A 108 -22.55 -12.95 6.46
CA GLY A 108 -23.61 -13.95 6.46
C GLY A 108 -23.31 -15.03 7.47
N VAL A 109 -24.28 -15.35 8.32
CA VAL A 109 -24.15 -16.38 9.35
C VAL A 109 -25.08 -17.54 9.00
N SER A 110 -24.57 -18.76 9.12
CA SER A 110 -25.37 -19.98 8.92
C SER A 110 -25.17 -20.91 10.10
N ALA A 111 -26.24 -21.53 10.57
CA ALA A 111 -26.18 -22.57 11.59
C ALA A 111 -25.78 -23.90 10.95
N VAL A 112 -24.57 -24.37 11.24
CA VAL A 112 -24.05 -25.66 10.80
C VAL A 112 -23.86 -26.54 12.04
N SER A 113 -24.58 -27.66 12.11
CA SER A 113 -24.48 -28.63 13.22
C SER A 113 -24.68 -28.00 14.61
N GLY A 114 -25.62 -27.04 14.73
CA GLY A 114 -25.93 -26.37 16.00
C GLY A 114 -24.94 -25.26 16.39
N ARG A 115 -24.00 -24.88 15.51
CA ARG A 115 -23.12 -23.71 15.71
C ARG A 115 -23.26 -22.72 14.57
N HIS A 116 -23.33 -21.44 14.91
CA HIS A 116 -23.37 -20.33 13.98
C HIS A 116 -21.97 -20.08 13.45
N ARG A 117 -21.81 -20.13 12.13
CA ARG A 117 -20.54 -19.86 11.44
C ARG A 117 -20.72 -18.77 10.41
N ILE A 118 -19.69 -17.96 10.25
CA ILE A 118 -19.61 -17.00 9.16
C ILE A 118 -19.39 -17.76 7.85
N THR A 119 -20.28 -17.55 6.88
CA THR A 119 -20.25 -18.19 5.55
C THR A 119 -19.64 -17.28 4.49
N TRP A 120 -19.87 -15.98 4.61
CA TRP A 120 -19.30 -14.97 3.73
C TRP A 120 -19.15 -13.65 4.47
N MET A 121 -18.25 -12.81 3.96
CA MET A 121 -18.03 -11.44 4.46
C MET A 121 -17.91 -10.48 3.29
N GLN A 122 -18.55 -9.32 3.39
CA GLN A 122 -18.52 -8.26 2.40
C GLN A 122 -18.33 -6.91 3.08
N VAL A 123 -17.32 -6.15 2.66
CA VAL A 123 -17.15 -4.77 3.09
C VAL A 123 -18.00 -3.88 2.19
N VAL A 124 -18.98 -3.20 2.78
CA VAL A 124 -19.76 -2.15 2.12
C VAL A 124 -19.13 -0.81 2.52
N PRO A 125 -18.43 -0.11 1.61
CA PRO A 125 -17.93 1.23 1.90
C PRO A 125 -19.11 2.16 2.23
N ALA A 126 -18.94 3.15 3.12
CA ALA A 126 -19.99 4.16 3.27
C ALA A 126 -20.21 4.82 1.92
N ALA A 127 -21.49 4.98 1.55
CA ALA A 127 -21.87 5.71 0.36
C ALA A 127 -21.19 7.08 0.43
N ARG A 128 -20.15 7.23 -0.40
CA ARG A 128 -19.47 8.48 -0.59
C ARG A 128 -20.46 9.31 -1.41
N GLY A 129 -21.15 10.23 -0.76
CA GLY A 129 -21.90 11.25 -1.50
C GLY A 129 -20.91 11.96 -2.41
N GLY A 130 -21.03 11.76 -3.72
CA GLY A 130 -20.20 12.40 -4.74
C GLY A 130 -19.33 11.41 -5.53
N ALA A 131 -19.79 11.18 -6.76
CA ALA A 131 -19.07 10.85 -8.00
C ALA A 131 -17.60 10.38 -7.91
N GLY A 132 -17.36 9.23 -8.55
CA GLY A 132 -16.06 8.86 -9.11
C GLY A 132 -15.09 8.25 -8.11
N ASP A 133 -15.09 6.92 -8.04
CA ASP A 133 -13.89 6.07 -8.03
C ASP A 133 -14.30 4.71 -7.46
N ASP A 134 -14.78 3.88 -8.37
CA ASP A 134 -15.11 2.49 -8.19
C ASP A 134 -13.82 1.66 -8.16
N PRO A 135 -13.44 0.97 -7.08
CA PRO A 135 -12.59 -0.19 -7.18
C PRO A 135 -13.50 -1.41 -7.36
N THR A 136 -13.98 -1.58 -8.58
CA THR A 136 -14.56 -2.83 -9.07
C THR A 136 -13.45 -3.90 -8.99
N VAL A 137 -13.43 -4.68 -7.91
CA VAL A 137 -12.74 -5.97 -7.90
C VAL A 137 -13.65 -6.96 -8.65
N SER A 138 -13.72 -6.79 -9.97
CA SER A 138 -14.14 -7.82 -10.92
C SER A 138 -12.88 -8.34 -11.60
N GLY A 139 -12.24 -9.29 -10.92
CA GLY A 139 -11.10 -10.03 -11.44
C GLY A 139 -11.25 -11.49 -11.03
N LEU A 140 -12.21 -12.17 -11.64
CA LEU A 140 -12.37 -13.62 -11.66
C LEU A 140 -13.16 -13.97 -12.94
N GLN A 141 -12.45 -13.99 -14.06
CA GLN A 141 -12.70 -14.88 -15.20
C GLN A 141 -11.37 -15.53 -15.56
#